data_AF-A0A0K3U1K5-F1
#
_entry.id   AF-A0A0K3U1K5-F1
#
_cell.length_a   1.000
_cell.length_b   1.000
_cell.length_c   1.000
_cell.angle_alpha   90.00
_cell.angle_beta   90.00
_cell.angle_gamma   90.00
#
_symmetry.space_group_name_H-M   'P 1'
#
loop_
_entity.id
_entity.type
_entity.pdbx_description
1 polymer ?
#
loop_
_entity_poly.entity_id
_entity_poly.type
_entity_poly.pdbx_seq_one_letter_code
_entity_poly.pdbx_strand_id
1 'polypeptide(L)' 'MGLDCVPISTYCRDAGETVDAVNKRIQRGIWKEGVHVLKVDGVKERWVDLIEVSKWARKNKDYYLCQEE' A
#
# COMPACT_ATOMS: atom_id res chain seq x y z
N MET A 1 -11.45 -1.31 -16.88
CA MET A 1 -10.95 -0.04 -16.33
C MET A 1 -11.17 -0.09 -14.83
N GLY A 2 -10.15 -0.43 -14.08
CA GLY A 2 -10.19 -0.36 -12.61
C GLY A 2 -9.70 1.00 -12.15
N LEU A 3 -9.97 1.34 -10.90
CA LEU A 3 -9.29 2.47 -10.25
C LEU A 3 -7.86 2.03 -9.97
N ASP A 4 -6.87 2.81 -10.42
CA ASP A 4 -5.45 2.52 -10.13
C ASP A 4 -5.03 3.06 -8.76
N CYS A 5 -5.79 4.01 -8.21
CA CYS A 5 -5.56 4.62 -6.91
C CYS A 5 -6.88 4.78 -6.16
N VAL A 6 -6.84 4.58 -4.84
CA VAL A 6 -8.01 4.74 -3.97
C VAL A 6 -7.63 5.39 -2.65
N PRO A 7 -8.55 6.08 -1.94
CA PRO A 7 -8.29 6.57 -0.58
C PRO A 7 -7.84 5.44 0.36
N ILE A 8 -6.97 5.75 1.34
CA ILE A 8 -6.51 4.76 2.34
C ILE A 8 -7.70 4.08 3.04
N SER A 9 -8.74 4.83 3.39
CA SER A 9 -9.96 4.35 4.02
C SER A 9 -10.69 3.31 3.18
N THR A 10 -10.78 3.53 1.86
CA THR A 10 -11.33 2.56 0.90
C THR A 10 -10.45 1.32 0.81
N TYR A 11 -9.14 1.50 0.61
CA TYR A 11 -8.19 0.38 0.56
C TYR A 11 -8.27 -0.48 1.82
N CYS A 12 -8.29 0.12 3.01
CA CYS A 12 -8.35 -0.61 4.27
C CYS A 12 -9.63 -1.44 4.38
N ARG A 13 -10.77 -0.85 4.01
CA ARG A 13 -12.06 -1.55 4.01
C ARG A 13 -12.05 -2.76 3.09
N ASP A 14 -11.56 -2.59 1.86
CA ASP A 14 -11.66 -3.61 0.81
C ASP A 14 -10.58 -4.69 0.96
N ALA A 15 -9.37 -4.32 1.41
CA ALA A 15 -8.25 -5.23 1.62
C ALA A 15 -8.25 -5.92 2.99
N GLY A 16 -9.17 -5.57 3.90
CA GLY A 16 -9.19 -6.09 5.27
C GLY A 16 -8.02 -5.58 6.12
N GLU A 17 -7.46 -4.42 5.77
CA GLU A 17 -6.34 -3.78 6.44
C GLU A 17 -6.83 -2.68 7.39
N THR A 18 -5.96 -2.23 8.29
CA THR A 18 -6.26 -1.06 9.13
C THR A 18 -5.42 0.14 8.73
N VAL A 19 -5.97 1.34 8.94
CA VAL A 19 -5.24 2.60 8.69
C VAL A 19 -3.95 2.66 9.52
N ASP A 20 -3.97 2.12 10.74
CA ASP A 20 -2.78 1.97 11.59
C ASP A 20 -1.72 1.05 10.96
N ALA A 21 -2.11 -0.10 10.42
CA ALA A 21 -1.19 -1.01 9.74
C ALA A 21 -0.55 -0.36 8.50
N VAL A 22 -1.33 0.39 7.70
CA VAL A 22 -0.82 1.18 6.57
C VAL A 22 0.16 2.24 7.07
N ASN A 23 -0.19 3.02 8.11
CA ASN A 23 0.70 4.03 8.68
C ASN A 23 2.00 3.43 9.24
N LYS A 24 1.95 2.27 9.89
CA LYS A 24 3.14 1.55 10.36
C LYS A 24 4.06 1.14 9.21
N ARG A 25 3.51 0.69 8.06
CA ARG A 25 4.31 0.40 6.86
C ARG A 25 4.99 1.65 6.31
N ILE A 26 4.30 2.79 6.32
CA ILE A 26 4.87 4.07 5.90
C ILE A 26 5.98 4.51 6.86
N GLN A 27 5.72 4.49 8.17
CA GLN A 27 6.69 4.88 9.21
C GLN A 27 7.95 4.00 9.18
N ARG A 28 7.80 2.71 8.91
CA ARG A 28 8.92 1.76 8.74
C ARG A 28 9.64 1.89 7.40
N GLY A 29 9.18 2.79 6.51
CA GLY A 29 9.76 2.99 5.18
C GLY A 29 9.50 1.85 4.18
N ILE A 30 8.62 0.90 4.53
CA ILE A 30 8.19 -0.20 3.65
C ILE A 30 7.35 0.38 2.52
N TRP A 31 6.36 1.20 2.89
CA TRP A 31 5.58 1.99 1.94
C TRP A 31 6.15 3.40 1.91
N LYS A 32 6.21 3.99 0.71
CA LYS A 32 6.80 5.32 0.49
C LYS A 32 5.79 6.26 -0.13
N GLU A 33 5.75 7.50 0.36
CA GLU A 33 5.01 8.58 -0.28
C GLU A 33 5.58 8.83 -1.68
N GLY A 34 4.70 9.04 -2.67
CA GLY A 34 5.04 9.13 -4.09
C GLY A 34 5.26 7.79 -4.80
N VAL A 35 5.19 6.65 -4.08
CA VAL A 35 5.30 5.30 -4.67
C VAL A 35 4.09 4.45 -4.32
N HIS A 36 3.93 4.08 -3.05
CA HIS A 36 2.82 3.24 -2.60
C HIS A 36 1.64 4.08 -2.13
N VAL A 37 1.93 5.32 -1.71
CA VAL A 37 0.97 6.25 -1.13
C VAL A 37 1.13 7.58 -1.81
N LEU A 38 0.03 8.18 -2.26
CA LEU A 38 0.03 9.44 -2.98
C LEU A 38 -0.62 10.52 -2.13
N LYS A 39 0.04 11.68 -2.06
CA LYS A 39 -0.57 12.90 -1.51
C LYS A 39 -1.22 13.64 -2.68
N VAL A 40 -2.55 13.69 -2.68
CA VAL A 40 -3.33 14.35 -3.72
C VAL A 40 -3.64 15.77 -3.28
N ASP A 41 -3.27 16.77 -4.08
CA ASP A 41 -3.54 18.17 -3.76
C ASP A 41 -5.04 18.43 -3.58
N GLY A 42 -5.37 19.21 -2.54
CA GLY A 42 -6.75 19.51 -2.19
C GLY A 42 -7.51 18.38 -1.48
N VAL A 43 -6.89 17.20 -1.28
CA VAL A 43 -7.51 16.08 -0.56
C VAL A 43 -6.84 15.88 0.80
N LYS A 44 -7.66 15.77 1.85
CA LYS A 44 -7.18 15.62 3.24
C LYS A 44 -6.52 14.26 3.49
N GLU A 45 -7.06 13.20 2.88
CA GLU A 45 -6.56 11.84 3.04
C GLU A 45 -5.57 11.48 1.93
N ARG A 46 -4.54 10.69 2.28
CA ARG A 46 -3.64 10.11 1.27
C ARG A 46 -4.31 8.94 0.56
N TRP A 47 -3.85 8.69 -0.65
CA TRP A 47 -4.36 7.63 -1.52
C TRP A 47 -3.34 6.50 -1.60
N VAL A 48 -3.79 5.29 -1.85
CA VAL A 48 -2.97 4.11 -2.08
C VAL A 48 -2.88 3.86 -3.57
N ASP A 49 -1.67 3.72 -4.08
CA ASP A 49 -1.42 3.23 -5.44
C ASP A 49 -1.53 1.70 -5.43
N LEU A 50 -2.60 1.19 -6.04
CA LEU A 50 -2.90 -0.25 -6.02
C LEU A 50 -1.92 -1.05 -6.87
N ILE A 51 -1.29 -0.43 -7.88
CA ILE A 51 -0.32 -1.08 -8.76
C ILE A 51 0.96 -1.33 -7.97
N GLU A 52 1.51 -0.30 -7.33
CA GLU A 52 2.75 -0.41 -6.56
C GLU A 52 2.58 -1.27 -5.31
N VAL A 53 1.45 -1.18 -4.62
CA VAL A 53 1.13 -2.08 -3.50
C VAL A 53 1.00 -3.53 -3.96
N SER A 54 0.38 -3.78 -5.12
CA SER A 54 0.31 -5.13 -5.69
C SER A 54 1.69 -5.68 -6.05
N LYS A 55 2.57 -4.85 -6.62
CA LYS A 55 3.97 -5.23 -6.90
C LYS A 55 4.71 -5.58 -5.61
N TRP A 56 4.56 -4.77 -4.56
CA TRP A 56 5.15 -5.04 -3.25
C TRP A 56 4.64 -6.35 -2.65
N ALA A 57 3.33 -6.58 -2.65
CA ALA A 57 2.72 -7.79 -2.11
C ALA A 57 3.23 -9.06 -2.81
N ARG A 58 3.44 -8.98 -4.13
CA ARG A 58 4.01 -10.09 -4.92
C ARG A 58 5.50 -10.31 -4.66
N LYS A 59 6.29 -9.24 -4.52
CA LYS A 59 7.72 -9.34 -4.15
C LYS A 59 7.92 -9.99 -2.78
N ASN A 60 6.99 -9.77 -1.85
CA ASN A 60 7.09 -10.39 -0.52
C ASN A 60 6.85 -11.92 -0.55
N LYS A 61 6.25 -12.45 -1.63
CA LYS A 61 6.06 -13.90 -1.79
C LYS A 61 7.39 -14.62 -2.06
N ASP A 62 8.32 -13.98 -2.76
CA ASP A 62 9.66 -14.53 -3.00
C ASP A 62 10.52 -14.51 -1.73
N TYR A 63 10.29 -13.56 -0.81
CA TYR A 63 11.07 -13.45 0.42
C TYR A 63 10.84 -14.61 1.41
N TYR A 64 9.64 -15.21 1.42
CA TYR A 64 9.36 -16.40 2.23
C TYR A 64 9.76 -17.72 1.54
N LEU A 65 9.81 -17.75 0.21
CA LEU A 65 10.31 -18.92 -0.55
C LEU A 65 11.84 -19.09 -0.40
N CYS A 66 12.59 -18.01 -0.23
CA CYS A 66 14.04 -18.05 0.02
C CYS A 66 14.45 -18.45 1.46
N GLN A 67 13.51 -18.66 2.39
CA GLN A 67 13.83 -19.15 3.74
C GLN A 67 13.63 -20.68 3.90
N GLU A 68 13.20 -21.37 2.85
CA GLU A 68 13.05 -22.83 2.81
C GLU A 68 14.18 -23.55 2.03
N GLU A 69 15.33 -22.91 1.81
CA GLU A 69 16.55 -23.59 1.29
C GLU A 69 17.67 -23.71 2.33
#